data_AF-A0A7C0W0P3-F1
#
_entry.id   AF-A0A7C0W0P3-F1
#
_cell.length_a   1.000
_cell.length_b   1.000
_cell.length_c   1.000
_cell.angle_alpha   90.00
_cell.angle_beta   90.00
_cell.angle_gamma   90.00
#
_symmetry.space_group_name_H-M   'P 1'
#
loop_
_entity.id
_entity.type
_entity.pdbx_description
1 polymer ?
#
loop_
_entity_poly.entity_id
_entity_poly.type
_entity_poly.pdbx_seq_one_letter_code
_entity_poly.pdbx_strand_id
1 'polypeptide(L)'
;MSKKILLLGLIMLITIFTAGCSSILPTMGLAPVEEIEIVILESFPVQVQVIARGNLPDPCTEISEVLQEKEGNTFFITIKTYRPPGLCIQVLAPFEEVIPLEVYELPAGTYTVDVNGVQGTFNLEVDNILLKE
;
A
#
# COMPACT_ATOMS: atom_id res chain seq x y z
N MET A 1 55.68 18.22 -30.34
CA MET A 1 54.21 18.41 -30.30
C MET A 1 53.49 17.06 -30.21
N SER A 2 53.87 16.20 -29.26
CA SER A 2 53.37 14.80 -29.18
C SER A 2 53.03 14.33 -27.77
N LYS A 3 53.63 14.91 -26.72
CA LYS A 3 53.31 14.57 -25.32
C LYS A 3 51.99 15.14 -24.81
N LYS A 4 51.54 16.30 -25.29
CA LYS A 4 50.27 16.92 -24.87
C LYS A 4 49.04 16.15 -25.38
N ILE A 5 49.14 15.53 -26.56
CA ILE A 5 48.06 14.72 -27.15
C ILE A 5 47.94 13.36 -26.44
N LEU A 6 49.05 12.77 -26.01
CA LEU A 6 49.03 11.56 -25.19
C LEU A 6 48.46 11.80 -23.78
N LEU A 7 48.71 12.97 -23.18
CA LEU A 7 48.20 13.31 -21.85
C LEU A 7 46.69 13.58 -21.85
N LEU A 8 46.14 14.18 -22.91
CA LEU A 8 44.69 14.36 -23.05
C LEU A 8 43.95 13.02 -23.28
N GLY A 9 44.54 12.09 -24.02
CA GLY A 9 43.95 10.75 -24.23
C GLY A 9 43.86 9.93 -22.94
N LEU A 10 44.82 10.08 -22.02
CA LEU A 10 44.84 9.36 -20.75
C LEU A 10 43.83 9.93 -19.72
N ILE A 11 43.53 11.22 -19.79
CA ILE A 11 42.52 11.88 -18.92
C ILE A 11 41.09 11.53 -19.38
N MET A 12 40.88 11.26 -20.67
CA MET A 12 39.56 10.90 -21.23
C MET A 12 39.13 9.45 -20.92
N LEU A 13 40.03 8.61 -20.38
CA LEU A 13 39.73 7.22 -20.01
C LEU A 13 39.30 7.02 -18.54
N ILE A 14 39.37 8.07 -17.71
CA ILE A 14 39.17 7.97 -16.25
C ILE A 14 37.79 8.47 -15.77
N THR A 15 36.97 9.07 -16.64
CA THR A 15 35.68 9.69 -16.22
C THR A 15 34.44 8.81 -16.35
N ILE A 16 34.57 7.50 -16.62
CA ILE A 16 33.42 6.59 -16.67
C ILE A 16 33.52 5.56 -15.53
N PHE A 17 33.58 6.04 -14.29
CA PHE A 17 32.93 5.32 -13.20
C PHE A 17 31.57 5.99 -12.99
N THR A 18 30.67 5.77 -13.94
CA THR A 18 29.25 5.93 -13.69
C THR A 18 28.94 4.99 -12.53
N ALA A 19 28.71 5.56 -11.34
CA ALA A 19 28.13 4.86 -10.23
C ALA A 19 26.82 4.25 -10.72
N GLY A 20 26.85 2.97 -11.11
CA GLY A 20 25.66 2.18 -11.27
C GLY A 20 25.02 2.14 -9.90
N CYS A 21 23.95 2.91 -9.71
CA CYS A 21 23.11 2.82 -8.54
C CYS A 21 22.38 1.48 -8.64
N SER A 22 23.05 0.39 -8.26
CA SER A 22 22.36 -0.84 -7.94
C SER A 22 21.51 -0.52 -6.70
N SER A 23 20.19 -0.54 -6.84
CA SER A 23 19.27 -0.44 -5.71
C SER A 23 19.49 -1.68 -4.83
N ILE A 24 20.44 -1.57 -3.90
CA ILE A 24 20.84 -2.61 -2.93
C ILE A 24 19.98 -2.59 -1.67
N LEU A 25 19.10 -1.59 -1.53
CA LEU A 25 18.21 -1.46 -0.39
C LEU A 25 16.78 -1.83 -0.80
N PRO A 26 16.01 -2.51 0.06
CA PRO A 26 14.58 -2.65 -0.16
C PRO A 26 13.88 -1.30 -0.23
N THR A 27 12.80 -1.25 -0.99
CA THR A 27 11.91 -0.08 -1.09
C THR A 27 10.64 -0.36 -0.32
N MET A 28 10.30 0.52 0.62
CA MET A 28 8.99 0.55 1.28
C MET A 28 8.08 1.54 0.56
N GLY A 29 6.79 1.23 0.47
CA GLY A 29 5.81 2.08 -0.20
C GLY A 29 4.39 1.86 0.30
N LEU A 30 3.44 2.48 -0.38
CA LEU A 30 2.01 2.23 -0.22
C LEU A 30 1.50 1.42 -1.41
N ALA A 31 0.59 0.48 -1.14
CA ALA A 31 -0.06 -0.25 -2.21
C ALA A 31 -0.94 0.72 -3.02
N PRO A 32 -0.82 0.75 -4.36
CA PRO A 32 -1.71 1.51 -5.24
C PRO A 32 -3.09 0.86 -5.26
N VAL A 33 -3.93 1.24 -4.30
CA VAL A 33 -5.34 0.83 -4.26
C VAL A 33 -6.10 1.58 -5.35
N GLU A 34 -6.87 0.83 -6.14
CA GLU A 34 -7.68 1.37 -7.24
C GLU A 34 -9.17 1.31 -6.91
N GLU A 35 -9.60 0.27 -6.17
CA GLU A 35 -10.99 0.03 -5.80
C GLU A 35 -11.07 -0.47 -4.36
N ILE A 36 -12.14 -0.07 -3.68
CA ILE A 36 -12.55 -0.71 -2.43
C ILE A 36 -14.01 -1.14 -2.52
N GLU A 37 -14.31 -2.27 -1.92
CA GLU A 37 -15.67 -2.79 -1.74
C GLU A 37 -15.90 -2.97 -0.24
N ILE A 38 -17.02 -2.45 0.27
CA ILE A 38 -17.36 -2.57 1.70
C ILE A 38 -18.50 -3.58 1.82
N VAL A 39 -18.22 -4.69 2.50
CA VAL A 39 -19.14 -5.81 2.69
C VAL A 39 -19.61 -5.83 4.14
N ILE A 40 -20.92 -5.69 4.34
CA ILE A 40 -21.56 -5.79 5.65
C ILE A 40 -22.16 -7.20 5.77
N LEU A 41 -21.75 -7.95 6.78
CA LEU A 41 -22.26 -9.31 7.00
C LEU A 41 -23.55 -9.28 7.81
N GLU A 42 -24.48 -10.18 7.47
CA GLU A 42 -25.77 -10.36 8.14
C GLU A 42 -25.63 -11.09 9.49
N SER A 43 -24.85 -10.53 10.42
CA SER A 43 -24.69 -11.01 11.81
C SER A 43 -24.99 -9.89 12.82
N PHE A 44 -25.25 -10.24 14.09
CA PHE A 44 -25.29 -9.27 15.18
C PHE A 44 -24.41 -9.75 16.35
N PRO A 45 -23.39 -8.97 16.77
CA PRO A 45 -22.96 -7.69 16.23
C PRO A 45 -22.57 -7.79 14.75
N VAL A 46 -22.81 -6.71 14.01
CA VAL A 46 -22.49 -6.59 12.59
C VAL A 46 -20.98 -6.67 12.42
N GLN A 47 -20.57 -7.44 11.42
CA GLN A 47 -19.18 -7.49 10.95
C GLN A 47 -19.09 -6.75 9.62
N VAL A 48 -18.04 -5.95 9.45
CA VAL A 48 -17.78 -5.21 8.22
C VAL A 48 -16.39 -5.59 7.70
N GLN A 49 -16.31 -5.91 6.42
CA GLN A 49 -15.05 -6.19 5.72
C GLN A 49 -14.85 -5.17 4.60
N VAL A 50 -13.61 -4.76 4.40
CA VAL A 50 -13.21 -3.94 3.26
C VAL A 50 -12.35 -4.83 2.36
N ILE A 51 -12.74 -4.97 1.11
CA ILE A 51 -11.96 -5.66 0.09
C ILE A 51 -11.28 -4.57 -0.74
N ALA A 52 -9.97 -4.44 -0.62
CA ALA A 52 -9.17 -3.48 -1.36
C ALA A 52 -8.46 -4.17 -2.52
N ARG A 53 -8.59 -3.61 -3.74
CA ARG A 53 -8.01 -4.17 -4.97
C ARG A 53 -7.17 -3.13 -5.69
N GLY A 54 -6.15 -3.59 -6.40
CA GLY A 54 -5.30 -2.75 -7.25
C GLY A 54 -4.19 -3.54 -7.92
N ASN A 55 -3.18 -2.83 -8.44
CA ASN A 55 -2.08 -3.43 -9.18
C ASN A 55 -0.72 -2.94 -8.67
N LEU A 56 0.08 -3.86 -8.11
CA LEU A 56 1.47 -3.60 -7.78
C LEU A 56 2.29 -3.35 -9.06
N PRO A 57 3.33 -2.50 -8.99
CA PRO A 57 4.10 -2.09 -10.17
C PRO A 57 4.85 -3.26 -10.85
N ASP A 58 5.10 -4.33 -10.11
CA ASP A 58 5.80 -5.54 -10.52
C ASP A 58 5.53 -6.68 -9.53
N PRO A 59 5.72 -7.96 -9.93
CA PRO A 59 5.45 -9.11 -9.07
C PRO A 59 6.50 -9.34 -7.97
N CYS A 60 7.57 -8.55 -7.89
CA CYS A 60 8.52 -8.64 -6.77
C CYS A 60 8.16 -7.68 -5.63
N THR A 61 7.25 -6.73 -5.87
CA THR A 61 6.66 -5.93 -4.81
C THR A 61 5.57 -6.77 -4.14
N GLU A 62 5.52 -6.79 -2.81
CA GLU A 62 4.56 -7.55 -2.02
C GLU A 62 3.87 -6.63 -1.00
N ILE A 63 2.66 -7.00 -0.57
CA ILE A 63 2.02 -6.37 0.60
C ILE A 63 2.79 -6.79 1.85
N SER A 64 3.24 -5.80 2.63
CA SER A 64 4.05 -6.06 3.82
C SER A 64 3.28 -5.94 5.12
N GLU A 65 2.32 -5.01 5.18
CA GLU A 65 1.60 -4.67 6.40
C GLU A 65 0.28 -3.98 6.05
N VAL A 66 -0.76 -4.27 6.81
CA VAL A 66 -2.04 -3.53 6.80
C VAL A 66 -2.23 -2.94 8.19
N LEU A 67 -2.26 -1.61 8.26
CA LEU A 67 -2.53 -0.89 9.50
C LEU A 67 -3.92 -0.26 9.44
N GLN A 68 -4.61 -0.25 10.56
CA GLN A 68 -5.92 0.35 10.72
C GLN A 68 -5.89 1.34 11.89
N GLU A 69 -6.38 2.54 11.65
CA GLU A 69 -6.58 3.57 12.66
C GLU A 69 -7.98 4.16 12.49
N LYS A 70 -8.61 4.58 13.59
CA LYS A 70 -9.93 5.21 13.54
C LYS A 70 -9.88 6.58 14.21
N GLU A 71 -10.28 7.61 13.46
CA GLU A 71 -10.44 8.97 13.96
C GLU A 71 -11.89 9.42 13.75
N GLY A 72 -12.61 9.67 14.84
CA GLY A 72 -14.04 9.97 14.76
C GLY A 72 -14.81 8.82 14.09
N ASN A 73 -15.45 9.11 12.96
CA ASN A 73 -16.20 8.14 12.15
C ASN A 73 -15.44 7.67 10.90
N THR A 74 -14.15 7.97 10.78
CA THR A 74 -13.32 7.57 9.64
C THR A 74 -12.36 6.47 10.06
N PHE A 75 -12.37 5.36 9.33
CA PHE A 75 -11.34 4.33 9.35
C PHE A 75 -10.28 4.66 8.30
N PHE A 76 -9.05 4.87 8.75
CA PHE A 76 -7.88 5.00 7.90
C PHE A 76 -7.16 3.66 7.83
N ILE A 77 -7.06 3.11 6.64
CA ILE A 77 -6.37 1.86 6.37
C ILE A 77 -5.14 2.16 5.53
N THR A 78 -3.97 1.84 6.07
CA THR A 78 -2.70 1.97 5.36
C THR A 78 -2.22 0.58 4.93
N ILE A 79 -2.25 0.31 3.63
CA ILE A 79 -1.67 -0.91 3.06
C ILE A 79 -0.26 -0.58 2.57
N LYS A 80 0.75 -1.14 3.24
CA LYS A 80 2.16 -0.93 2.91
C LYS A 80 2.68 -2.03 2.00
N THR A 81 3.66 -1.67 1.18
CA THR A 81 4.38 -2.59 0.32
C THR A 81 5.85 -2.68 0.68
N TYR A 82 6.44 -3.84 0.43
CA TYR A 82 7.87 -4.08 0.46
C TYR A 82 8.33 -4.58 -0.91
N ARG A 83 9.41 -4.01 -1.43
CA ARG A 83 10.08 -4.51 -2.64
C ARG A 83 11.54 -4.80 -2.31
N PRO A 84 12.02 -6.04 -2.46
CA PRO A 84 13.43 -6.36 -2.27
C PRO A 84 14.29 -5.73 -3.37
N PRO A 85 15.57 -5.49 -3.10
CA PRO A 85 16.52 -5.03 -4.11
C PRO A 85 16.74 -6.11 -5.18
N GLY A 86 16.90 -5.71 -6.44
CA GLY A 86 17.24 -6.62 -7.53
C GLY A 86 16.49 -6.34 -8.82
N LEU A 87 16.75 -7.16 -9.83
CA LEU A 87 16.01 -7.13 -11.09
C LEU A 87 14.68 -7.84 -10.93
N CYS A 88 13.61 -7.21 -11.44
CA CYS A 88 12.30 -7.82 -11.55
C CYS A 88 11.74 -7.62 -12.95
N ILE A 89 10.86 -8.52 -13.37
CA ILE A 89 10.06 -8.32 -14.58
C ILE A 89 9.12 -7.11 -14.38
N GLN A 90 8.92 -6.31 -15.43
CA GLN A 90 8.13 -5.08 -15.36
C GLN A 90 6.72 -5.37 -15.89
N VAL A 91 5.89 -5.99 -15.06
CA VAL A 91 4.50 -6.32 -15.37
C VAL A 91 3.64 -6.06 -14.14
N LEU A 92 2.49 -5.42 -14.33
CA LEU A 92 1.56 -5.18 -13.23
C LEU A 92 1.12 -6.50 -12.59
N ALA A 93 1.15 -6.56 -11.26
CA ALA A 93 0.73 -7.71 -10.48
C ALA A 93 -0.52 -7.33 -9.65
N PRO A 94 -1.69 -7.90 -9.93
CA PRO A 94 -2.90 -7.58 -9.18
C PRO A 94 -2.78 -8.07 -7.73
N PHE A 95 -3.39 -7.33 -6.80
CA PHE A 95 -3.53 -7.74 -5.40
C PHE A 95 -4.98 -7.55 -4.92
N GLU A 96 -5.36 -8.33 -3.92
CA GLU A 96 -6.63 -8.21 -3.19
C GLU A 96 -6.36 -8.43 -1.70
N GLU A 97 -6.77 -7.49 -0.86
CA GLU A 97 -6.67 -7.58 0.61
C GLU A 97 -8.07 -7.53 1.22
N VAL A 98 -8.39 -8.51 2.07
CA VAL A 98 -9.66 -8.58 2.81
C VAL A 98 -9.42 -8.16 4.25
N ILE A 99 -9.96 -7.00 4.63
CA ILE A 99 -9.60 -6.29 5.85
C ILE A 99 -10.84 -6.18 6.76
N PRO A 100 -10.91 -6.93 7.86
CA PRO A 100 -12.00 -6.77 8.83
C PRO A 100 -11.87 -5.41 9.53
N LEU A 101 -12.99 -4.71 9.69
CA LEU A 101 -13.05 -3.47 10.47
C LEU A 101 -13.40 -3.74 11.93
N GLU A 102 -12.73 -3.04 12.84
CA GLU A 102 -13.08 -3.03 14.26
C GLU A 102 -14.33 -2.16 14.50
N VAL A 103 -15.50 -2.71 14.15
CA VAL A 103 -16.80 -2.02 14.26
C VAL A 103 -17.58 -2.34 15.53
N TYR A 104 -17.02 -3.17 16.41
CA TYR A 104 -17.65 -3.54 17.66
C TYR A 104 -17.73 -2.34 18.61
N GLU A 105 -18.82 -2.24 19.38
CA GLU A 105 -19.08 -1.13 20.33
C GLU A 105 -19.20 0.26 19.68
N LEU A 106 -19.42 0.31 18.37
CA LEU A 106 -19.67 1.56 17.68
C LEU A 106 -21.16 1.95 17.70
N PRO A 107 -21.49 3.23 17.90
CA PRO A 107 -22.87 3.71 17.81
C PRO A 107 -23.42 3.62 16.38
N ALA A 108 -24.74 3.69 16.26
CA ALA A 108 -25.41 3.85 14.98
C ALA A 108 -24.88 5.11 14.26
N GLY A 109 -24.70 5.01 12.94
CA GLY A 109 -24.26 6.14 12.13
C GLY A 109 -23.52 5.75 10.86
N THR A 110 -23.17 6.77 10.09
CA THR A 110 -22.38 6.63 8.86
C THR A 110 -20.89 6.73 9.17
N TYR A 111 -20.14 5.77 8.64
CA TYR A 111 -18.70 5.67 8.76
C TYR A 111 -18.06 5.76 7.39
N THR A 112 -16.91 6.43 7.33
CA THR A 112 -16.06 6.51 6.15
C THR A 112 -14.91 5.53 6.28
N VAL A 113 -14.53 4.91 5.18
CA VAL A 113 -13.31 4.12 5.05
C VAL A 113 -12.43 4.82 4.03
N ASP A 114 -11.18 5.09 4.38
CA ASP A 114 -10.13 5.56 3.48
C ASP A 114 -9.02 4.51 3.44
N VAL A 115 -8.79 3.91 2.28
CA VAL A 115 -7.72 2.93 2.06
C VAL A 115 -6.70 3.54 1.09
N ASN A 116 -5.56 3.97 1.62
CA ASN A 116 -4.52 4.65 0.84
C ASN A 116 -5.06 5.78 -0.10
N GLY A 117 -6.10 6.50 0.30
CA GLY A 117 -6.73 7.59 -0.45
C GLY A 117 -7.98 7.21 -1.26
N VAL A 118 -8.31 5.92 -1.39
CA VAL A 118 -9.58 5.47 -1.99
C VAL A 118 -10.64 5.38 -0.91
N GLN A 119 -11.79 6.03 -1.13
CA GLN A 119 -12.81 6.20 -0.09
C GLN A 119 -14.14 5.54 -0.40
N GLY A 120 -14.83 5.14 0.65
CA GLY A 120 -16.19 4.60 0.63
C GLY A 120 -16.86 4.79 1.98
N THR A 121 -18.15 4.50 2.07
CA THR A 121 -18.93 4.68 3.30
C THR A 121 -19.83 3.50 3.57
N PHE A 122 -20.08 3.20 4.84
CA PHE A 122 -21.11 2.27 5.27
C PHE A 122 -21.94 2.88 6.42
N ASN A 123 -23.11 2.30 6.68
CA ASN A 123 -24.00 2.77 7.74
C ASN A 123 -24.28 1.64 8.72
N LEU A 124 -24.06 1.90 10.01
CA LEU A 124 -24.60 1.09 11.10
C LEU A 124 -26.00 1.60 11.42
N GLU A 125 -27.03 0.79 11.17
CA GLU A 125 -28.43 1.19 11.39
C GLU A 125 -28.80 1.29 12.88
N VAL A 126 -28.09 0.54 13.72
CA VAL A 126 -28.26 0.49 15.18
C VAL A 126 -26.88 0.46 15.85
N ASP A 127 -26.85 0.73 17.16
CA ASP A 127 -25.61 0.60 17.95
C ASP A 127 -25.09 -0.84 17.87
N ASN A 128 -23.83 -1.00 17.47
CA ASN A 128 -23.20 -2.31 17.25
C ASN A 128 -22.59 -2.88 18.53
N ILE A 129 -23.40 -2.92 19.59
CA ILE A 129 -23.05 -3.39 20.93
C ILE A 129 -23.69 -4.75 21.20
N LEU A 130 -22.97 -5.66 21.87
CA LEU A 130 -23.64 -6.84 22.44
C LEU A 130 -24.58 -6.39 23.56
N LEU A 131 -25.87 -6.60 23.37
CA LEU A 131 -26.84 -6.48 24.45
C LEU A 131 -26.54 -7.61 25.45
N LYS A 132 -26.06 -7.25 26.64
CA LYS A 132 -26.06 -8.17 27.78
C LYS A 132 -27.47 -8.20 28.33
N GLU A 133 -28.10 -9.38 28.30
CA GLU A 133 -29.36 -9.67 29.00
C GLU A 133 -29.19 -9.56 30.53
#